data_AF-F6B9X3-F1
#
_entry.id   AF-F6B9X3-F1
#
_cell.length_a   1.000
_cell.length_b   1.000
_cell.length_c   1.000
_cell.angle_alpha   90.00
_cell.angle_beta   90.00
_cell.angle_gamma   90.00
#
_symmetry.space_group_name_H-M   'P 1'
#
loop_
_entity.id
_entity.type
_entity.pdbx_description
1 polymer ?
#
loop_
_entity_poly.entity_id
_entity_poly.type
_entity_poly.pdbx_seq_one_letter_code
_entity_poly.pdbx_strand_id
1 'polypeptide(L)'
;MGCNDAQNIFLDLLPKTWLPRQQTSMYGTNYEIEIVEPGVPTGIVFSAHVKGTSRPHYDNHFISCSVETKKLLHLCQNESRPVFSFIVDIEKKSAYWLLAQEYVDKVLFTSNPQWFLQKTVTLKAPLANKLTAPLDKLSQSIAKGLEYIYLKRWQSAYFKVTSKIKELYNSPATFQEAVQKEAQRLQNQSAKGLARDCHCSTGENTCISCSFNHQPTGQSNSEVQASLDYAQGLKLLDPKENRIAYYHLSKTLAKAAGNITPGLRYTVLGEMAFYDYLLQFMSVFDFLGTDALLHLAKVQEQQKYFSPLEELTTTIYSSLDEGELIAASMLTIRLADTYLFAVPYISKTFGQETASPLLDLAQTLLVTAHDIASVVETPGFVLQ
;
A
#
# COMPACT_ATOMS: atom_id res chain seq x y z
N MET A 1 -25.99 -0.24 -34.62
CA MET A 1 -25.61 -1.65 -34.40
C MET A 1 -24.38 -1.84 -33.49
N GLY A 2 -23.47 -0.88 -33.30
CA GLY A 2 -22.09 -1.19 -32.86
C GLY A 2 -21.75 -1.72 -31.45
N CYS A 3 -22.56 -1.58 -30.39
CA CYS A 3 -22.11 -1.98 -29.03
C CYS A 3 -22.46 -3.43 -28.66
N ASN A 4 -23.69 -3.86 -28.95
CA ASN A 4 -24.16 -5.20 -28.59
C ASN A 4 -23.47 -6.28 -29.43
N ASP A 5 -23.20 -6.00 -30.72
CA ASP A 5 -22.54 -6.97 -31.61
C ASP A 5 -21.13 -7.32 -31.10
N ALA A 6 -20.38 -6.32 -30.64
CA ALA A 6 -19.03 -6.53 -30.10
C ALA A 6 -19.03 -7.36 -28.81
N GLN A 7 -20.01 -7.13 -27.93
CA GLN A 7 -20.17 -7.90 -26.70
C GLN A 7 -20.54 -9.35 -27.00
N ASN A 8 -21.46 -9.60 -27.93
CA ASN A 8 -21.84 -10.95 -28.36
C ASN A 8 -20.65 -11.71 -28.94
N ILE A 9 -19.90 -11.09 -29.87
CA ILE A 9 -18.68 -11.67 -30.44
C ILE A 9 -17.66 -12.00 -29.35
N PHE A 10 -17.46 -11.09 -28.39
CA PHE A 10 -16.54 -11.33 -27.28
C PHE A 10 -16.96 -12.54 -26.43
N LEU A 11 -18.23 -12.62 -26.02
CA LEU A 11 -18.76 -13.73 -25.23
C LEU A 11 -18.71 -15.08 -25.99
N ASP A 12 -18.91 -15.06 -27.30
CA ASP A 12 -18.82 -16.25 -28.14
C ASP A 12 -17.40 -16.80 -28.24
N LEU A 13 -16.38 -15.94 -28.12
CA LEU A 13 -14.96 -16.29 -28.15
C LEU A 13 -14.42 -16.77 -26.79
N LEU A 14 -15.14 -16.57 -25.69
CA LEU A 14 -14.74 -17.05 -24.37
C LEU A 14 -14.98 -18.56 -24.22
N PRO A 15 -14.21 -19.26 -23.35
CA PRO A 15 -14.48 -20.65 -23.03
C PRO A 15 -15.85 -20.76 -22.38
N LYS A 16 -16.63 -21.77 -22.77
CA LYS A 16 -17.98 -21.97 -22.20
C LYS A 16 -17.97 -22.30 -20.71
N THR A 17 -16.81 -22.68 -20.15
CA THR A 17 -16.66 -22.90 -18.71
C THR A 17 -16.54 -21.59 -17.94
N TRP A 18 -16.01 -20.52 -18.54
CA TRP A 18 -15.83 -19.24 -17.84
C TRP A 18 -17.18 -18.58 -17.59
N LEU A 19 -17.32 -17.91 -16.45
CA LEU A 19 -18.59 -17.33 -16.00
C LEU A 19 -18.56 -15.81 -16.12
N PRO A 20 -19.04 -15.22 -17.24
CA PRO A 20 -19.17 -13.79 -17.39
C PRO A 20 -20.37 -13.27 -16.57
N ARG A 21 -20.13 -12.23 -15.78
CA ARG A 21 -21.14 -11.47 -15.04
C ARG A 21 -21.17 -10.06 -15.60
N GLN A 22 -22.28 -9.68 -16.22
CA GLN A 22 -22.43 -8.35 -16.79
C GLN A 22 -22.40 -7.30 -15.68
N GLN A 23 -21.62 -6.24 -15.88
CA GLN A 23 -21.51 -5.13 -14.95
C GLN A 23 -22.36 -3.96 -15.43
N THR A 24 -23.20 -3.43 -14.54
CA THR A 24 -23.95 -2.19 -14.76
C THR A 24 -23.07 -0.99 -14.40
N SER A 25 -21.84 -0.98 -14.90
CA SER A 25 -20.85 0.05 -14.53
C SER A 25 -21.00 1.27 -15.43
N MET A 26 -21.31 2.43 -14.83
CA MET A 26 -21.19 3.73 -15.50
C MET A 26 -19.75 4.06 -15.91
N TYR A 27 -18.78 3.27 -15.44
CA TYR A 27 -17.36 3.60 -15.48
C TYR A 27 -16.54 2.76 -16.46
N GLY A 28 -17.20 1.93 -17.27
CA GLY A 28 -16.62 1.37 -18.49
C GLY A 28 -16.20 -0.10 -18.41
N THR A 29 -16.28 -0.79 -17.27
CA THR A 29 -16.19 -2.26 -17.24
C THR A 29 -17.48 -2.84 -17.82
N ASN A 30 -17.37 -3.83 -18.70
CA ASN A 30 -18.54 -4.49 -19.29
C ASN A 30 -18.88 -5.80 -18.57
N TYR A 31 -17.85 -6.55 -18.18
CA TYR A 31 -18.01 -7.84 -17.52
C TYR A 31 -16.97 -8.03 -16.41
N GLU A 32 -17.35 -8.79 -15.39
CA GLU A 32 -16.43 -9.53 -14.54
C GLU A 32 -16.45 -10.99 -14.97
N ILE A 33 -15.30 -11.62 -15.15
CA ILE A 33 -15.22 -12.98 -15.67
C ILE A 33 -14.47 -13.85 -14.66
N GLU A 34 -15.16 -14.85 -14.14
CA GLU A 34 -14.58 -15.87 -13.26
C GLU A 34 -14.09 -17.07 -14.08
N ILE A 35 -12.84 -17.46 -13.85
CA ILE A 35 -12.24 -18.65 -14.45
C ILE A 35 -12.74 -19.89 -13.72
N VAL A 36 -13.25 -20.84 -14.49
CA VAL A 36 -13.69 -22.15 -14.00
C VAL A 36 -12.88 -23.22 -14.71
N GLU A 37 -12.14 -23.98 -13.92
CA GLU A 37 -11.49 -25.23 -14.32
C GLU A 37 -12.51 -26.38 -14.18
N PRO A 38 -12.34 -27.55 -14.81
CA PRO A 38 -13.39 -28.55 -15.05
C PRO A 38 -14.35 -28.83 -13.87
N GLY A 39 -15.43 -28.02 -13.77
CA GLY A 39 -16.44 -28.09 -12.71
C GLY A 39 -16.13 -27.37 -11.39
N VAL A 40 -14.95 -26.75 -11.23
CA VAL A 40 -14.50 -26.11 -9.98
C VAL A 40 -14.23 -24.62 -10.21
N PRO A 41 -14.99 -23.72 -9.56
CA PRO A 41 -14.67 -22.29 -9.55
C PRO A 41 -13.28 -22.06 -8.94
N THR A 42 -12.40 -21.38 -9.67
CA THR A 42 -11.03 -21.10 -9.19
C THR A 42 -10.98 -19.90 -8.22
N GLY A 43 -12.04 -19.09 -8.21
CA GLY A 43 -12.05 -17.78 -7.55
C GLY A 43 -11.22 -16.70 -8.27
N ILE A 44 -10.50 -17.04 -9.34
CA ILE A 44 -9.78 -16.08 -10.18
C ILE A 44 -10.78 -15.29 -11.01
N VAL A 45 -10.79 -13.98 -10.82
CA VAL A 45 -11.68 -13.07 -11.55
C VAL A 45 -10.88 -11.92 -12.15
N PHE A 46 -11.21 -11.56 -13.40
CA PHE A 46 -10.71 -10.35 -14.05
C PHE A 46 -11.86 -9.52 -14.63
N SER A 47 -11.62 -8.23 -14.78
CA SER A 47 -12.57 -7.30 -15.38
C SER A 47 -12.30 -7.15 -16.88
N ALA A 48 -13.35 -7.14 -17.69
CA ALA A 48 -13.27 -6.98 -19.13
C ALA A 48 -13.91 -5.66 -19.58
N HIS A 49 -13.13 -4.86 -20.30
CA HIS A 49 -13.56 -3.66 -21.00
C HIS A 49 -13.59 -3.97 -22.50
N VAL A 50 -14.78 -4.08 -23.08
CA VAL A 50 -15.01 -4.50 -24.46
C VAL A 50 -15.28 -3.29 -25.35
N LYS A 51 -14.48 -3.13 -26.40
CA LYS A 51 -14.61 -2.07 -27.40
C LYS A 51 -14.68 -2.64 -28.80
N GLY A 52 -15.84 -2.46 -29.43
CA GLY A 52 -16.06 -2.82 -30.83
C GLY A 52 -15.71 -1.72 -31.80
N THR A 53 -15.18 -2.10 -32.97
CA THR A 53 -15.05 -1.22 -34.13
C THR A 53 -15.32 -2.02 -35.41
N SER A 54 -16.09 -1.43 -36.33
CA SER A 54 -16.27 -1.95 -37.70
C SER A 54 -15.15 -1.52 -38.65
N ARG A 55 -14.28 -0.60 -38.22
CA ARG A 55 -13.15 -0.09 -39.02
C ARG A 55 -11.89 -0.03 -38.16
N PRO A 56 -11.40 -1.18 -37.66
CA PRO A 56 -10.16 -1.21 -36.91
C PRO A 56 -8.99 -0.75 -37.78
N HIS A 57 -8.09 0.03 -37.17
CA HIS A 57 -6.82 0.35 -37.80
C HIS A 57 -5.82 -0.74 -37.45
N TYR A 58 -5.39 -1.48 -38.47
CA TYR A 58 -4.33 -2.47 -38.39
C TYR A 58 -3.00 -1.86 -38.79
N ASP A 59 -2.00 -2.02 -37.93
CA ASP A 59 -0.58 -1.85 -38.26
C ASP A 59 0.06 -3.26 -38.29
N ASN A 60 1.32 -3.36 -38.71
CA ASN A 60 2.04 -4.64 -38.88
C ASN A 60 1.97 -5.54 -37.63
N HIS A 61 1.91 -4.96 -36.44
CA HIS A 61 1.97 -5.70 -35.16
C HIS A 61 0.78 -5.46 -34.25
N PHE A 62 -0.09 -4.48 -34.55
CA PHE A 62 -1.11 -4.01 -33.61
C PHE A 62 -2.47 -3.78 -34.27
N ILE A 63 -3.52 -3.93 -33.47
CA ILE A 63 -4.84 -3.35 -33.72
C ILE A 63 -5.04 -2.15 -32.80
N SER A 64 -5.49 -1.04 -33.36
CA SER A 64 -5.66 0.22 -32.62
C SER A 64 -7.12 0.57 -32.39
N CYS A 65 -7.44 1.06 -31.19
CA CYS A 65 -8.78 1.55 -30.84
C CYS A 65 -8.70 2.80 -29.97
N SER A 66 -9.49 3.82 -30.30
CA SER A 66 -9.60 5.04 -29.49
C SER A 66 -10.56 4.81 -28.32
N VAL A 67 -10.12 5.17 -27.12
CA VAL A 67 -10.92 5.09 -25.88
C VAL A 67 -10.95 6.42 -25.17
N GLU A 68 -12.03 6.68 -24.43
CA GLU A 68 -12.15 7.87 -23.60
C GLU A 68 -11.17 7.81 -22.43
N THR A 69 -10.32 8.82 -22.31
CA THR A 69 -9.25 8.88 -21.31
C THR A 69 -9.79 8.77 -19.89
N LYS A 70 -10.89 9.48 -19.57
CA LYS A 70 -11.50 9.45 -18.23
C LYS A 70 -11.95 8.05 -17.81
N LYS A 71 -12.51 7.27 -18.75
CA LYS A 71 -12.93 5.88 -18.48
C LYS A 71 -11.73 4.98 -18.28
N LEU A 72 -10.72 5.06 -19.16
CA LEU A 72 -9.50 4.27 -19.00
C LEU A 72 -8.79 4.58 -17.67
N LEU A 73 -8.72 5.85 -17.29
CA LEU A 73 -8.14 6.29 -16.03
C LEU A 73 -8.89 5.70 -14.84
N HIS A 74 -10.23 5.81 -14.83
CA HIS A 74 -11.07 5.22 -13.78
C HIS A 74 -10.83 3.70 -13.67
N LEU A 75 -10.85 2.99 -14.80
CA LEU A 75 -10.59 1.55 -14.85
C LEU A 75 -9.23 1.19 -14.24
N CYS A 76 -8.19 1.97 -14.52
CA CYS A 76 -6.84 1.63 -14.07
C CYS A 76 -6.55 2.04 -12.61
N GLN A 77 -7.30 3.00 -12.07
CA GLN A 77 -7.08 3.53 -10.72
C GLN A 77 -7.98 2.89 -9.65
N ASN A 78 -9.22 2.53 -10.00
CA ASN A 78 -10.23 2.11 -9.02
C ASN A 78 -10.48 0.60 -8.99
N GLU A 79 -10.10 -0.11 -10.05
CA GLU A 79 -10.28 -1.56 -10.10
C GLU A 79 -9.20 -2.28 -9.31
N SER A 80 -9.64 -3.10 -8.35
CA SER A 80 -8.78 -3.96 -7.52
C SER A 80 -8.41 -5.27 -8.20
N ARG A 81 -8.86 -5.48 -9.44
CA ARG A 81 -8.68 -6.69 -10.22
C ARG A 81 -7.95 -6.37 -11.53
N PRO A 82 -7.37 -7.38 -12.19
CA PRO A 82 -6.79 -7.19 -13.51
C PRO A 82 -7.88 -6.75 -14.49
N VAL A 83 -7.66 -5.63 -15.18
CA VAL A 83 -8.58 -5.11 -16.20
C VAL A 83 -8.00 -5.37 -17.58
N PHE A 84 -8.67 -6.21 -18.36
CA PHE A 84 -8.32 -6.45 -19.75
C PHE A 84 -9.18 -5.61 -20.67
N SER A 85 -8.53 -4.87 -21.57
CA SER A 85 -9.23 -4.19 -22.68
C SER A 85 -9.24 -5.12 -23.89
N PHE A 86 -10.44 -5.46 -24.36
CA PHE A 86 -10.69 -6.27 -25.54
C PHE A 86 -11.12 -5.40 -26.70
N ILE A 87 -10.30 -5.36 -27.76
CA ILE A 87 -10.60 -4.67 -29.01
C ILE A 87 -11.21 -5.70 -29.97
N VAL A 88 -12.49 -5.52 -30.30
CA VAL A 88 -13.27 -6.41 -31.14
C VAL A 88 -13.41 -5.82 -32.54
N ASP A 89 -12.87 -6.52 -33.53
CA ASP A 89 -13.17 -6.31 -34.95
C ASP A 89 -14.51 -6.97 -35.25
N ILE A 90 -15.54 -6.14 -35.47
CA ILE A 90 -16.91 -6.60 -35.71
C ILE A 90 -17.03 -7.33 -37.05
N GLU A 91 -16.31 -6.83 -38.07
CA GLU A 91 -16.38 -7.38 -39.44
C GLU A 91 -15.71 -8.76 -39.52
N LYS A 92 -14.53 -8.89 -38.89
CA LYS A 92 -13.80 -10.17 -38.85
C LYS A 92 -14.25 -11.11 -37.74
N LYS A 93 -15.14 -10.66 -36.85
CA LYS A 93 -15.56 -11.37 -35.63
C LYS A 93 -14.38 -11.89 -34.80
N SER A 94 -13.37 -11.06 -34.62
CA SER A 94 -12.18 -11.39 -33.83
C SER A 94 -11.92 -10.37 -32.74
N ALA A 95 -11.40 -10.83 -31.61
CA ALA A 95 -11.04 -9.98 -30.48
C ALA A 95 -9.54 -10.07 -30.17
N TYR A 96 -8.97 -8.97 -29.71
CA TYR A 96 -7.58 -8.84 -29.28
C TYR A 96 -7.53 -8.20 -27.91
N TRP A 97 -6.56 -8.56 -27.09
CA TRP A 97 -6.53 -8.13 -25.69
C TRP A 97 -5.19 -7.53 -25.26
N LEU A 98 -5.27 -6.67 -24.23
CA LEU A 98 -4.14 -6.17 -23.46
C LEU A 98 -4.55 -5.98 -22.00
N LEU A 99 -3.60 -6.09 -21.08
CA LEU A 99 -3.79 -5.70 -19.68
C LEU A 99 -3.73 -4.18 -19.57
N ALA A 100 -4.87 -3.54 -19.32
CA ALA A 100 -5.03 -2.09 -19.42
C ALA A 100 -4.17 -1.35 -18.39
N GLN A 101 -4.14 -1.85 -17.14
CA GLN A 101 -3.37 -1.24 -16.06
C GLN A 101 -1.87 -1.23 -16.36
N GLU A 102 -1.31 -2.37 -16.76
CA GLU A 102 0.11 -2.46 -17.13
C GLU A 102 0.43 -1.62 -18.37
N TYR A 103 -0.46 -1.62 -19.38
CA TYR A 103 -0.25 -0.82 -20.60
C TYR A 103 -0.24 0.69 -20.30
N VAL A 104 -1.13 1.17 -19.43
CA VAL A 104 -1.13 2.56 -19.01
C VAL A 104 0.21 2.92 -18.35
N ASP A 105 0.64 2.12 -17.39
CA ASP A 105 1.81 2.40 -16.57
C ASP A 105 3.14 2.27 -17.35
N LYS A 106 3.28 1.23 -18.20
CA LYS A 106 4.54 0.94 -18.92
C LYS A 106 4.63 1.52 -20.32
N VAL A 107 3.50 1.82 -20.97
CA VAL A 107 3.49 2.28 -22.37
C VAL A 107 3.00 3.72 -22.45
N LEU A 108 1.81 4.03 -21.91
CA LEU A 108 1.24 5.37 -22.06
C LEU A 108 2.00 6.41 -21.24
N PHE A 109 2.30 6.15 -19.97
CA PHE A 109 3.05 7.11 -19.14
C PHE A 109 4.47 7.36 -19.67
N THR A 110 5.12 6.36 -20.26
CA THR A 110 6.46 6.50 -20.84
C THR A 110 6.43 7.25 -22.18
N SER A 111 5.51 6.92 -23.08
CA SER A 111 5.45 7.52 -24.42
C SER A 111 4.77 8.89 -24.46
N ASN A 112 3.82 9.12 -23.56
CA ASN A 112 3.06 10.36 -23.45
C ASN A 112 2.64 10.61 -22.00
N PRO A 113 3.52 11.20 -21.16
CA PRO A 113 3.24 11.44 -19.74
C PRO A 113 1.97 12.25 -19.50
N GLN A 114 1.53 13.06 -20.46
CA GLN A 114 0.35 13.92 -20.38
C GLN A 114 -0.91 13.30 -21.03
N TRP A 115 -0.92 11.99 -21.30
CA TRP A 115 -2.06 11.31 -21.94
C TRP A 115 -3.39 11.53 -21.20
N PHE A 116 -3.33 11.64 -19.86
CA PHE A 116 -4.49 11.83 -19.00
C PHE A 116 -5.18 13.19 -19.17
N LEU A 117 -4.52 14.17 -19.81
CA LEU A 117 -5.11 15.47 -20.15
C LEU A 117 -5.91 15.45 -21.46
N GLN A 118 -5.74 14.39 -22.27
CA GLN A 118 -6.41 14.27 -23.57
C GLN A 118 -7.84 13.76 -23.42
N LYS A 119 -8.73 14.11 -24.35
CA LYS A 119 -10.11 13.57 -24.36
C LYS A 119 -10.15 12.06 -24.62
N THR A 120 -9.29 11.60 -25.52
CA THR A 120 -9.18 10.20 -25.94
C THR A 120 -7.73 9.79 -26.06
N VAL A 121 -7.47 8.50 -25.84
CA VAL A 121 -6.17 7.87 -26.08
C VAL A 121 -6.34 6.64 -26.95
N THR A 122 -5.34 6.32 -27.77
CA THR A 122 -5.35 5.13 -28.64
C THR A 122 -4.67 3.97 -27.94
N LEU A 123 -5.44 2.91 -27.67
CA LEU A 123 -4.91 1.63 -27.22
C LEU A 123 -4.41 0.82 -28.41
N LYS A 124 -3.23 0.19 -28.27
CA LYS A 124 -2.63 -0.68 -29.29
C LYS A 124 -2.50 -2.10 -28.73
N ALA A 125 -3.45 -2.98 -29.09
CA ALA A 125 -3.38 -4.39 -28.70
C ALA A 125 -2.50 -5.16 -29.69
N PRO A 126 -1.53 -5.97 -29.24
CA PRO A 126 -0.74 -6.80 -30.13
C PRO A 126 -1.61 -7.79 -30.91
N LEU A 127 -1.35 -7.98 -32.20
CA LEU A 127 -2.05 -8.98 -33.01
C LEU A 127 -1.80 -10.42 -32.53
N ALA A 128 -0.64 -10.65 -31.89
CA ALA A 128 -0.31 -11.91 -31.22
C ALA A 128 -1.16 -12.18 -29.96
N ASN A 129 -1.90 -11.19 -29.46
CA ASN A 129 -2.84 -11.33 -28.34
C ASN A 129 -4.27 -11.49 -28.86
N LYS A 130 -4.44 -12.30 -29.92
CA LYS A 130 -5.77 -12.66 -30.42
C LYS A 130 -6.45 -13.60 -29.44
N LEU A 131 -7.75 -13.40 -29.21
CA LEU A 131 -8.58 -14.27 -28.38
C LEU A 131 -8.99 -15.49 -29.21
N THR A 132 -8.11 -16.49 -29.24
CA THR A 132 -8.32 -17.77 -29.94
C THR A 132 -7.93 -18.92 -29.06
N ALA A 133 -8.70 -20.00 -29.05
CA ALA A 133 -8.37 -21.21 -28.31
C ALA A 133 -7.07 -21.86 -28.84
N PRO A 134 -6.23 -22.45 -27.97
CA PRO A 134 -6.36 -22.47 -26.50
C PRO A 134 -6.01 -21.12 -25.85
N LEU A 135 -6.64 -20.81 -24.72
CA LEU A 135 -6.48 -19.52 -24.03
C LEU A 135 -5.30 -19.49 -23.03
N ASP A 136 -4.28 -20.32 -23.26
CA ASP A 136 -3.13 -20.45 -22.35
C ASP A 136 -2.43 -19.09 -22.18
N LYS A 137 -2.24 -18.37 -23.28
CA LYS A 137 -1.61 -17.04 -23.26
C LYS A 137 -2.42 -16.02 -22.46
N LEU A 138 -3.74 -16.01 -22.61
CA LEU A 138 -4.60 -15.11 -21.84
C LEU A 138 -4.58 -15.50 -20.35
N SER A 139 -4.64 -16.79 -20.04
CA SER A 139 -4.60 -17.30 -18.66
C SER A 139 -3.29 -16.93 -17.96
N GLN A 140 -2.15 -17.10 -18.64
CA GLN A 140 -0.85 -16.63 -18.16
C GLN A 140 -0.83 -15.11 -17.96
N SER A 141 -1.43 -14.35 -18.87
CA SER A 141 -1.54 -12.90 -18.69
C SER A 141 -2.46 -12.49 -17.56
N ILE A 142 -3.53 -13.24 -17.28
CA ILE A 142 -4.40 -13.00 -16.11
C ILE A 142 -3.61 -13.23 -14.82
N ALA A 143 -2.84 -14.33 -14.74
CA ALA A 143 -1.94 -14.59 -13.62
C ALA A 143 -0.94 -13.44 -13.40
N LYS A 144 -0.27 -12.99 -14.48
CA LYS A 144 0.62 -11.82 -14.43
C LYS A 144 -0.11 -10.54 -14.05
N GLY A 145 -1.36 -10.37 -14.48
CA GLY A 145 -2.19 -9.23 -14.09
C GLY A 145 -2.52 -9.24 -12.60
N LEU A 146 -2.82 -10.40 -12.03
CA LEU A 146 -3.05 -10.54 -10.59
C LEU A 146 -1.78 -10.17 -9.80
N GLU A 147 -0.64 -10.68 -10.23
CA GLU A 147 0.67 -10.36 -9.66
C GLU A 147 0.95 -8.86 -9.76
N TYR A 148 0.72 -8.26 -10.93
CA TYR A 148 0.89 -6.83 -11.17
C TYR A 148 0.09 -5.98 -10.18
N ILE A 149 -1.20 -6.31 -9.99
CA ILE A 149 -2.07 -5.56 -9.06
C ILE A 149 -1.64 -5.74 -7.62
N TYR A 150 -1.23 -6.95 -7.26
CA TYR A 150 -0.71 -7.24 -5.94
C TYR A 150 0.55 -6.43 -5.62
N LEU A 151 1.52 -6.39 -6.53
CA LEU A 151 2.76 -5.60 -6.37
C LEU A 151 2.49 -4.10 -6.38
N LYS A 152 1.54 -3.63 -7.20
CA LYS A 152 1.17 -2.21 -7.23
C LYS A 152 0.58 -1.75 -5.90
N ARG A 153 -0.17 -2.62 -5.20
CA ARG A 153 -0.68 -2.35 -3.85
C ARG A 153 0.45 -2.19 -2.83
N TRP A 154 1.46 -3.05 -2.89
CA TRP A 154 2.68 -2.89 -2.09
C TRP A 154 3.35 -1.54 -2.32
N GLN A 155 3.57 -1.18 -3.59
CA GLN A 155 4.20 0.10 -3.94
C GLN A 155 3.38 1.32 -3.51
N SER A 156 2.06 1.19 -3.34
CA SER A 156 1.18 2.31 -2.99
C SER A 156 1.55 2.95 -1.64
N ALA A 157 1.83 2.14 -0.62
CA ALA A 157 2.21 2.64 0.70
C ALA A 157 3.52 3.44 0.64
N TYR A 158 4.53 2.91 -0.06
CA TYR A 158 5.79 3.61 -0.31
C TYR A 158 5.58 4.96 -1.02
N PHE A 159 4.84 4.97 -2.13
CA PHE A 159 4.63 6.21 -2.91
C PHE A 159 3.87 7.26 -2.12
N LYS A 160 2.88 6.85 -1.33
CA LYS A 160 2.17 7.74 -0.41
C LYS A 160 3.13 8.38 0.58
N VAL A 161 3.84 7.59 1.39
CA VAL A 161 4.75 8.10 2.42
C VAL A 161 5.85 8.98 1.83
N THR A 162 6.53 8.53 0.77
CA THR A 162 7.60 9.32 0.15
C THR A 162 7.10 10.60 -0.51
N SER A 163 5.88 10.61 -1.09
CA SER A 163 5.28 11.83 -1.61
C SER A 163 4.99 12.82 -0.49
N LYS A 164 4.45 12.36 0.64
CA LYS A 164 4.16 13.22 1.80
C LYS A 164 5.42 13.81 2.42
N ILE A 165 6.48 13.00 2.53
CA ILE A 165 7.78 13.47 3.00
C ILE A 165 8.35 14.51 2.04
N LYS A 166 8.31 14.27 0.72
CA LYS A 166 8.72 15.26 -0.28
C LYS A 166 7.94 16.57 -0.19
N GLU A 167 6.62 16.52 0.02
CA GLU A 167 5.80 17.72 0.25
C GLU A 167 6.29 18.50 1.47
N LEU A 168 6.61 17.82 2.58
CA LEU A 168 7.15 18.46 3.77
C LEU A 168 8.48 19.17 3.47
N TYR A 169 9.45 18.48 2.85
CA TYR A 169 10.76 19.07 2.51
C TYR A 169 10.66 20.20 1.48
N ASN A 170 9.71 20.13 0.54
CA ASN A 170 9.49 21.17 -0.45
C ASN A 170 8.74 22.40 0.09
N SER A 171 8.29 22.38 1.35
CA SER A 171 7.66 23.51 2.04
C SER A 171 8.55 24.02 3.18
N PRO A 172 9.48 24.96 2.93
CA PRO A 172 10.45 25.43 3.93
C PRO A 172 9.80 25.91 5.24
N ALA A 173 8.64 26.59 5.15
CA ALA A 173 7.92 27.08 6.32
C ALA A 173 7.36 25.93 7.17
N THR A 174 6.68 24.97 6.54
CA THR A 174 6.12 23.79 7.23
C THR A 174 7.22 22.94 7.83
N PHE A 175 8.31 22.74 7.09
CA PHE A 175 9.47 22.00 7.54
C PHE A 175 10.12 22.66 8.78
N GLN A 176 10.41 23.96 8.73
CA GLN A 176 10.99 24.69 9.85
C GLN A 176 10.08 24.66 11.09
N GLU A 177 8.77 24.80 10.92
CA GLU A 177 7.80 24.67 12.01
C GLU A 177 7.84 23.27 12.65
N ALA A 178 7.87 22.20 11.85
CA ALA A 178 7.96 20.84 12.35
C ALA A 178 9.24 20.59 13.15
N VAL A 179 10.39 21.06 12.66
CA VAL A 179 11.68 20.95 13.36
C VAL A 179 11.67 21.71 14.67
N GLN A 180 11.12 22.94 14.68
CA GLN A 180 11.01 23.74 15.91
C GLN A 180 10.09 23.07 16.95
N LYS A 181 8.94 22.53 16.53
CA LYS A 181 8.04 21.78 17.41
C LYS A 181 8.75 20.59 18.04
N GLU A 182 9.46 19.81 17.23
CA GLU A 182 10.18 18.64 17.74
C GLU A 182 11.31 19.03 18.71
N ALA A 183 12.12 20.03 18.36
CA ALA A 183 13.17 20.53 19.22
C ALA A 183 12.63 21.05 20.57
N GLN A 184 11.51 21.78 20.56
CA GLN A 184 10.85 22.26 21.77
C GLN A 184 10.36 21.10 22.65
N ARG A 185 9.80 20.04 22.05
CA ARG A 185 9.38 18.83 22.80
C ARG A 185 10.56 18.16 23.49
N LEU A 186 11.69 17.99 22.78
CA LEU A 186 12.90 17.39 23.34
C LEU A 186 13.45 18.23 24.50
N GLN A 187 13.50 19.55 24.36
CA GLN A 187 13.92 20.45 25.46
C GLN A 187 12.99 20.32 26.68
N ASN A 188 11.67 20.28 26.47
CA ASN A 188 10.69 20.11 27.53
C ASN A 188 10.81 18.73 28.23
N GLN A 189 11.20 17.68 27.51
CA GLN A 189 11.45 16.36 28.10
C GLN A 189 12.72 16.37 28.97
N SER A 190 13.81 16.97 28.48
CA SER A 190 15.07 17.09 29.24
C SER A 190 14.92 17.94 30.51
N ALA A 191 14.16 19.05 30.44
CA ALA A 191 13.90 19.91 31.59
C ALA A 191 13.13 19.19 32.71
N LYS A 192 12.19 18.28 32.36
CA LYS A 192 11.42 17.49 33.33
C LYS A 192 12.25 16.42 34.04
N GLY A 193 13.31 15.90 33.40
CA GLY A 193 14.21 14.91 34.01
C GLY A 193 15.05 15.47 35.16
N LEU A 194 15.50 16.71 35.05
CA LEU A 194 16.38 17.36 36.05
C LEU A 194 15.65 17.81 37.32
N ALA A 195 14.33 17.98 37.29
CA ALA A 195 13.56 18.46 38.44
C ALA A 195 13.30 17.39 39.53
N ARG A 196 13.81 16.16 39.38
CA ARG A 196 13.58 15.06 40.33
C ARG A 196 14.55 15.00 41.52
N ASP A 197 15.64 15.76 41.50
CA ASP A 197 16.58 15.82 42.63
C ASP A 197 16.20 16.93 43.62
N CYS A 198 15.02 16.79 44.24
CA CYS A 198 14.67 17.61 45.40
C CYS A 198 15.37 17.01 46.62
N HIS A 199 16.57 17.50 46.96
CA HIS A 199 17.23 17.19 48.22
C HIS A 199 16.50 17.86 49.39
N CYS A 200 15.44 17.21 49.88
CA CYS A 200 14.86 17.54 51.18
C CYS A 200 15.78 16.96 52.27
N SER A 201 16.76 17.76 52.70
CA SER A 201 17.63 17.44 53.82
C SER A 201 16.79 17.17 55.07
N THR A 202 17.05 16.03 55.70
CA THR A 202 16.40 15.55 56.91
C THR A 202 16.51 16.56 58.06
N GLY A 203 15.49 17.39 58.23
CA GLY A 203 15.35 18.31 59.35
C GLY A 203 13.89 18.72 59.46
N GLU A 204 13.23 18.26 60.51
CA GLU A 204 11.85 18.50 60.90
C GLU A 204 11.22 19.82 60.37
N ASN A 205 10.50 19.74 59.26
CA ASN A 205 9.15 20.28 59.04
C ASN A 205 8.75 20.16 57.56
N THR A 206 7.52 19.73 57.36
CA THR A 206 6.84 19.43 56.08
C THR A 206 7.17 20.41 54.95
N CYS A 207 7.87 19.94 53.91
CA CYS A 207 8.12 20.70 52.68
C CYS A 207 6.83 20.80 51.85
N ILE A 208 5.95 21.73 52.22
CA ILE A 208 4.66 21.98 51.55
C ILE A 208 4.86 22.36 50.07
N SER A 209 6.04 22.87 49.70
CA SER A 209 6.39 23.25 48.33
C SER A 209 6.67 22.09 47.37
N CYS A 210 6.73 20.83 47.83
CA CYS A 210 6.85 19.66 46.95
C CYS A 210 5.49 19.07 46.52
N SER A 211 4.38 19.67 46.95
CA SER A 211 3.00 19.29 46.56
C SER A 211 2.63 19.76 45.14
N PHE A 212 3.61 19.85 44.23
CA PHE A 212 3.34 20.20 42.84
C PHE A 212 2.70 19.01 42.14
N ASN A 213 1.41 19.16 41.85
CA ASN A 213 0.60 18.38 40.90
C ASN A 213 1.46 17.44 40.04
N HIS A 214 1.50 16.16 40.43
CA HIS A 214 1.95 15.10 39.55
C HIS A 214 1.13 15.19 38.27
N GLN A 215 1.71 15.77 37.21
CA GLN A 215 1.04 15.79 35.92
C GLN A 215 0.87 14.32 35.49
N PRO A 216 -0.37 13.83 35.29
CA PRO A 216 -0.65 12.43 34.98
C PRO A 216 0.03 11.93 33.68
N THR A 217 0.57 12.86 32.88
CA THR A 217 1.27 12.58 31.63
C THR A 217 2.64 11.92 31.80
N GLY A 218 3.40 12.25 32.86
CA GLY A 218 4.74 11.69 33.05
C GLY A 218 4.71 10.20 33.36
N GLN A 219 3.80 9.77 34.24
CA GLN A 219 3.61 8.36 34.58
C GLN A 219 3.08 7.57 33.37
N SER A 220 2.04 8.08 32.71
CA SER A 220 1.45 7.44 31.53
C SER A 220 2.46 7.25 30.41
N ASN A 221 3.33 8.25 30.15
CA ASN A 221 4.41 8.12 29.18
C ASN A 221 5.39 7.00 29.55
N SER A 222 5.80 6.92 30.81
CA SER A 222 6.73 5.87 31.27
C SER A 222 6.13 4.48 31.15
N GLU A 223 4.84 4.31 31.46
CA GLU A 223 4.14 3.02 31.35
C GLU A 223 3.99 2.59 29.88
N VAL A 224 3.66 3.54 29.00
CA VAL A 224 3.57 3.29 27.56
C VAL A 224 4.93 2.98 26.95
N GLN A 225 5.98 3.71 27.32
CA GLN A 225 7.34 3.42 26.86
C GLN A 225 7.78 2.02 27.30
N ALA A 226 7.56 1.65 28.57
CA ALA A 226 7.88 0.30 29.04
C ALA A 226 7.10 -0.79 28.28
N SER A 227 5.87 -0.50 27.86
CA SER A 227 5.07 -1.43 27.05
C SER A 227 5.60 -1.56 25.62
N LEU A 228 6.11 -0.47 25.04
CA LEU A 228 6.83 -0.48 23.76
C LEU A 228 8.11 -1.30 23.85
N ASP A 229 8.94 -1.05 24.86
CA ASP A 229 10.20 -1.77 25.07
C ASP A 229 9.93 -3.28 25.25
N TYR A 230 8.88 -3.62 26.01
CA TYR A 230 8.43 -5.01 26.14
C TYR A 230 8.02 -5.62 24.79
N ALA A 231 7.20 -4.92 24.01
CA ALA A 231 6.75 -5.40 22.70
C ALA A 231 7.91 -5.58 21.73
N GLN A 232 8.85 -4.64 21.69
CA GLN A 232 10.03 -4.68 20.82
C GLN A 232 11.04 -5.77 21.23
N GLY A 233 11.00 -6.22 22.50
CA GLY A 233 11.77 -7.37 22.97
C GLY A 233 11.21 -8.73 22.56
N LEU A 234 10.03 -8.77 21.95
CA LEU A 234 9.41 -10.00 21.45
C LEU A 234 9.93 -10.39 20.06
N LYS A 235 9.80 -11.68 19.73
CA LYS A 235 10.22 -12.28 18.46
C LYS A 235 9.21 -11.97 17.37
N LEU A 236 9.64 -11.18 16.39
CA LEU A 236 8.82 -10.78 15.23
C LEU A 236 8.32 -11.96 14.37
N LEU A 237 9.06 -13.07 14.34
CA LEU A 237 8.71 -14.27 13.57
C LEU A 237 7.85 -15.27 14.36
N ASP A 238 7.34 -14.91 15.54
CA ASP A 238 6.36 -15.72 16.27
C ASP A 238 4.98 -15.03 16.24
N PRO A 239 4.00 -15.56 15.48
CA PRO A 239 2.65 -14.99 15.42
C PRO A 239 1.96 -14.85 16.78
N LYS A 240 2.27 -15.73 17.75
CA LYS A 240 1.72 -15.64 19.11
C LYS A 240 2.31 -14.45 19.84
N GLU A 241 3.61 -14.20 19.70
CA GLU A 241 4.27 -13.06 20.32
C GLU A 241 3.82 -11.73 19.67
N ASN A 242 3.66 -11.69 18.34
CA ASN A 242 3.09 -10.51 17.65
C ASN A 242 1.67 -10.17 18.18
N ARG A 243 0.83 -11.18 18.42
CA ARG A 243 -0.48 -10.98 19.04
C ARG A 243 -0.37 -10.45 20.47
N ILE A 244 0.57 -10.95 21.26
CA ILE A 244 0.83 -10.47 22.62
C ILE A 244 1.24 -8.99 22.59
N ALA A 245 2.18 -8.63 21.70
CA ALA A 245 2.64 -7.26 21.50
C ALA A 245 1.46 -6.32 21.20
N TYR A 246 0.64 -6.65 20.20
CA TYR A 246 -0.52 -5.86 19.79
C TYR A 246 -1.48 -5.59 20.96
N TYR A 247 -1.94 -6.64 21.65
CA TYR A 247 -2.90 -6.48 22.74
C TYR A 247 -2.30 -5.80 23.97
N HIS A 248 -1.01 -6.00 24.24
CA HIS A 248 -0.32 -5.30 25.31
C HIS A 248 -0.31 -3.79 25.07
N LEU A 249 0.12 -3.37 23.88
CA LEU A 249 0.14 -1.97 23.45
C LEU A 249 -1.26 -1.34 23.45
N SER A 250 -2.25 -2.03 22.85
CA SER A 250 -3.64 -1.57 22.81
C SER A 250 -4.20 -1.32 24.22
N LYS A 251 -3.96 -2.25 25.15
CA LYS A 251 -4.41 -2.14 26.54
C LYS A 251 -3.72 -0.97 27.26
N THR A 252 -2.41 -0.80 27.09
CA THR A 252 -1.69 0.31 27.73
C THR A 252 -2.13 1.66 27.16
N LEU A 253 -2.31 1.76 25.84
CA LEU A 253 -2.81 2.96 25.19
C LEU A 253 -4.22 3.34 25.68
N ALA A 254 -5.12 2.36 25.81
CA ALA A 254 -6.46 2.59 26.34
C ALA A 254 -6.45 3.10 27.79
N LYS A 255 -5.54 2.57 28.63
CA LYS A 255 -5.38 3.02 30.03
C LYS A 255 -4.83 4.44 30.13
N ALA A 256 -3.95 4.84 29.22
CA ALA A 256 -3.36 6.17 29.24
C ALA A 256 -4.39 7.29 29.00
N ALA A 257 -5.56 6.97 28.42
CA ALA A 257 -6.70 7.89 28.23
C ALA A 257 -6.33 9.24 27.57
N GLY A 258 -5.35 9.24 26.67
CA GLY A 258 -4.86 10.45 26.00
C GLY A 258 -3.84 11.28 26.80
N ASN A 259 -3.46 10.85 28.01
CA ASN A 259 -2.43 11.50 28.83
C ASN A 259 -1.00 11.13 28.38
N ILE A 260 -0.73 11.06 27.08
CA ILE A 260 0.61 10.78 26.56
C ILE A 260 1.02 11.81 25.52
N THR A 261 2.32 11.94 25.29
CA THR A 261 2.84 12.82 24.24
C THR A 261 2.39 12.33 22.86
N PRO A 262 2.16 13.23 21.88
CA PRO A 262 1.69 12.81 20.57
C PRO A 262 2.69 11.90 19.85
N GLY A 263 4.00 12.18 19.93
CA GLY A 263 5.03 11.29 19.37
C GLY A 263 4.95 9.86 19.91
N LEU A 264 4.83 9.70 21.23
CA LEU A 264 4.69 8.38 21.84
C LEU A 264 3.38 7.68 21.42
N ARG A 265 2.29 8.44 21.33
CA ARG A 265 1.00 7.95 20.82
C ARG A 265 1.13 7.41 19.39
N TYR A 266 1.77 8.15 18.49
CA TYR A 266 1.97 7.70 17.11
C TYR A 266 2.88 6.48 17.03
N THR A 267 3.98 6.45 17.78
CA THR A 267 4.86 5.27 17.83
C THR A 267 4.07 4.02 18.24
N VAL A 268 3.24 4.09 19.28
CA VAL A 268 2.40 2.95 19.70
C VAL A 268 1.40 2.54 18.63
N LEU A 269 0.69 3.49 18.03
CA LEU A 269 -0.29 3.18 16.98
C LEU A 269 0.35 2.51 15.77
N GLY A 270 1.51 3.00 15.33
CA GLY A 270 2.22 2.42 14.19
C GLY A 270 2.86 1.07 14.52
N GLU A 271 3.38 0.87 15.74
CA GLU A 271 3.83 -0.45 16.19
C GLU A 271 2.67 -1.45 16.26
N MET A 272 1.49 -1.05 16.75
CA MET A 272 0.28 -1.89 16.71
C MET A 272 -0.07 -2.29 15.27
N ALA A 273 -0.10 -1.34 14.33
CA ALA A 273 -0.37 -1.61 12.92
C ALA A 273 0.68 -2.56 12.31
N PHE A 274 1.96 -2.41 12.68
CA PHE A 274 3.04 -3.29 12.23
C PHE A 274 2.89 -4.73 12.76
N TYR A 275 2.56 -4.93 14.04
CA TYR A 275 2.34 -6.26 14.60
C TYR A 275 1.08 -6.94 14.02
N ASP A 276 0.01 -6.20 13.78
CA ASP A 276 -1.17 -6.75 13.10
C ASP A 276 -0.82 -7.12 11.65
N TYR A 277 -0.06 -6.29 10.94
CA TYR A 277 0.48 -6.65 9.63
C TYR A 277 1.23 -7.98 9.67
N LEU A 278 2.20 -8.17 10.58
CA LEU A 278 2.97 -9.41 10.68
C LEU A 278 2.06 -10.61 10.98
N LEU A 279 1.12 -10.45 11.91
CA LEU A 279 0.16 -11.50 12.27
C LEU A 279 -0.66 -11.95 11.04
N GLN A 280 -1.26 -11.00 10.32
CA GLN A 280 -2.10 -11.30 9.16
C GLN A 280 -1.26 -11.85 8.01
N PHE A 281 -0.14 -11.21 7.71
CA PHE A 281 0.74 -11.60 6.60
C PHE A 281 1.30 -13.01 6.80
N MET A 282 1.87 -13.32 7.97
CA MET A 282 2.40 -14.66 8.25
C MET A 282 1.30 -15.71 8.22
N SER A 283 0.12 -15.43 8.80
CA SER A 283 -0.99 -16.39 8.80
C SER A 283 -1.42 -16.81 7.39
N VAL A 284 -1.36 -15.88 6.44
CA VAL A 284 -1.73 -16.11 5.05
C VAL A 284 -0.66 -16.94 4.34
N PHE A 285 0.61 -16.61 4.49
CA PHE A 285 1.69 -17.29 3.77
C PHE A 285 2.10 -18.64 4.38
N ASP A 286 1.96 -18.83 5.70
CA ASP A 286 2.22 -20.11 6.36
C ASP A 286 1.14 -21.15 6.04
N PHE A 287 -0.13 -20.74 5.94
CA PHE A 287 -1.25 -21.65 5.69
C PHE A 287 -1.31 -22.16 4.25
N LEU A 288 -0.95 -21.33 3.27
CA LEU A 288 -1.24 -21.58 1.85
C LEU A 288 -0.10 -22.22 1.06
N GLY A 289 1.12 -22.30 1.60
CA GLY A 289 2.23 -22.96 0.94
C GLY A 289 2.55 -22.35 -0.44
N THR A 290 2.52 -23.16 -1.51
CA THR A 290 2.86 -22.75 -2.88
C THR A 290 1.66 -22.31 -3.73
N ASP A 291 0.42 -22.37 -3.22
CA ASP A 291 -0.81 -22.04 -3.99
C ASP A 291 -1.07 -20.52 -4.09
N ALA A 292 -0.03 -19.80 -4.49
CA ALA A 292 0.04 -18.36 -4.49
C ALA A 292 -0.96 -17.65 -5.39
N LEU A 293 -1.27 -18.25 -6.55
CA LEU A 293 -2.21 -17.67 -7.51
C LEU A 293 -3.63 -17.60 -6.94
N LEU A 294 -4.03 -18.61 -6.16
CA LEU A 294 -5.33 -18.62 -5.49
C LEU A 294 -5.41 -17.54 -4.40
N HIS A 295 -4.29 -17.26 -3.74
CA HIS A 295 -4.20 -16.16 -2.78
C HIS A 295 -4.37 -14.80 -3.46
N LEU A 296 -3.70 -14.59 -4.59
CA LEU A 296 -3.83 -13.36 -5.36
C LEU A 296 -5.26 -13.09 -5.84
N ALA A 297 -6.04 -14.15 -6.08
CA ALA A 297 -7.42 -14.02 -6.52
C ALA A 297 -8.37 -13.52 -5.42
N LYS A 298 -8.06 -13.78 -4.14
CA LYS A 298 -8.96 -13.49 -3.02
C LYS A 298 -8.69 -12.10 -2.45
N VAL A 299 -9.36 -11.09 -3.03
CA VAL A 299 -9.26 -9.68 -2.59
C VAL A 299 -9.47 -9.51 -1.07
N GLN A 300 -10.37 -10.31 -0.48
CA GLN A 300 -10.64 -10.29 0.96
C GLN A 300 -9.44 -10.74 1.81
N GLU A 301 -8.69 -11.74 1.35
CA GLU A 301 -7.47 -12.20 2.03
C GLU A 301 -6.38 -11.14 1.93
N GLN A 302 -6.24 -10.50 0.75
CA GLN A 302 -5.29 -9.41 0.57
C GLN A 302 -5.56 -8.24 1.51
N GLN A 303 -6.84 -7.92 1.71
CA GLN A 303 -7.25 -6.82 2.57
C GLN A 303 -6.83 -7.02 4.03
N LYS A 304 -6.70 -8.27 4.50
CA LYS A 304 -6.33 -8.56 5.89
C LYS A 304 -4.96 -7.97 6.26
N TYR A 305 -3.95 -8.10 5.41
CA TYR A 305 -2.61 -7.55 5.70
C TYR A 305 -2.34 -6.20 5.03
N PHE A 306 -3.06 -5.82 3.96
CA PHE A 306 -2.96 -4.46 3.42
C PHE A 306 -3.68 -3.42 4.29
N SER A 307 -4.74 -3.78 5.01
CA SER A 307 -5.41 -2.83 5.92
C SER A 307 -4.50 -2.32 7.03
N PRO A 308 -3.77 -3.17 7.79
CA PRO A 308 -2.78 -2.68 8.75
C PRO A 308 -1.63 -1.88 8.11
N LEU A 309 -1.22 -2.23 6.88
CA LEU A 309 -0.23 -1.44 6.14
C LEU A 309 -0.73 -0.02 5.79
N GLU A 310 -2.01 0.10 5.41
CA GLU A 310 -2.68 1.39 5.19
C GLU A 310 -2.83 2.19 6.49
N GLU A 311 -3.11 1.52 7.61
CA GLU A 311 -3.14 2.14 8.94
C GLU A 311 -1.77 2.66 9.36
N LEU A 312 -0.70 1.88 9.16
CA LEU A 312 0.68 2.31 9.39
C LEU A 312 1.02 3.53 8.52
N THR A 313 0.66 3.49 7.22
CA THR A 313 0.83 4.63 6.30
C THR A 313 0.10 5.87 6.79
N THR A 314 -1.14 5.73 7.24
CA THR A 314 -1.95 6.84 7.77
C THR A 314 -1.38 7.40 9.06
N THR A 315 -0.81 6.54 9.91
CA THR A 315 -0.14 6.94 11.16
C THR A 315 1.12 7.76 10.86
N ILE A 316 1.92 7.34 9.88
CA ILE A 316 3.08 8.12 9.40
C ILE A 316 2.64 9.51 8.93
N TYR A 317 1.61 9.59 8.09
CA TYR A 317 1.06 10.88 7.63
C TYR A 317 0.65 11.80 8.78
N SER A 318 -0.12 11.25 9.73
CA SER A 318 -0.60 12.01 10.88
C SER A 318 0.56 12.52 11.73
N SER A 319 1.61 11.70 11.93
CA SER A 319 2.81 12.11 12.66
C SER A 319 3.58 13.24 11.95
N LEU A 320 3.68 13.19 10.61
CA LEU A 320 4.30 14.25 9.82
C LEU A 320 3.50 15.56 9.89
N ASP A 321 2.16 15.48 9.84
CA ASP A 321 1.27 16.65 9.94
C ASP A 321 1.33 17.32 11.32
N GLU A 322 1.49 16.54 12.40
CA GLU A 322 1.71 17.09 13.75
C GLU A 322 3.18 17.49 14.02
N GLY A 323 4.07 17.30 13.04
CA GLY A 323 5.51 17.60 13.15
C GLY A 323 6.23 16.72 14.17
N GLU A 324 5.77 15.50 14.41
CA GLU A 324 6.40 14.49 15.29
C GLU A 324 7.45 13.72 14.46
N LEU A 325 8.56 14.40 14.13
CA LEU A 325 9.54 13.92 13.15
C LEU A 325 10.27 12.65 13.59
N ILE A 326 10.60 12.50 14.88
CA ILE A 326 11.24 11.26 15.38
C ILE A 326 10.28 10.07 15.27
N ALA A 327 9.01 10.27 15.64
CA ALA A 327 7.99 9.23 15.46
C ALA A 327 7.81 8.87 13.98
N ALA A 328 7.71 9.87 13.10
CA ALA A 328 7.60 9.66 11.66
C ALA A 328 8.79 8.86 11.09
N SER A 329 10.01 9.17 11.52
CA SER A 329 11.23 8.43 11.16
C SER A 329 11.14 6.96 11.61
N MET A 330 10.85 6.71 12.88
CA MET A 330 10.71 5.34 13.42
C MET A 330 9.63 4.54 12.68
N LEU A 331 8.48 5.14 12.39
CA LEU A 331 7.40 4.48 11.67
C LEU A 331 7.74 4.24 10.19
N THR A 332 8.55 5.11 9.59
CA THR A 332 9.10 4.89 8.24
C THR A 332 10.05 3.68 8.21
N ILE A 333 10.84 3.45 9.28
CA ILE A 333 11.61 2.22 9.46
C ILE A 333 10.68 1.01 9.54
N ARG A 334 9.60 1.07 10.32
CA ARG A 334 8.62 -0.03 10.38
C ARG A 334 7.98 -0.33 9.04
N LEU A 335 7.69 0.70 8.25
CA LEU A 335 7.23 0.51 6.89
C LEU A 335 8.30 -0.20 6.03
N ALA A 336 9.58 0.17 6.15
CA ALA A 336 10.68 -0.55 5.50
C ALA A 336 10.76 -2.01 5.93
N ASP A 337 10.63 -2.29 7.22
CA ASP A 337 10.61 -3.65 7.79
C ASP A 337 9.50 -4.48 7.13
N THR A 338 8.29 -3.93 6.89
CA THR A 338 7.21 -4.69 6.23
C THR A 338 7.62 -5.24 4.87
N TYR A 339 8.37 -4.46 4.07
CA TYR A 339 8.89 -4.90 2.78
C TYR A 339 9.98 -5.96 2.94
N LEU A 340 10.93 -5.76 3.87
CA LEU A 340 11.98 -6.73 4.15
C LEU A 340 11.40 -8.09 4.58
N PHE A 341 10.36 -8.08 5.41
CA PHE A 341 9.63 -9.28 5.81
C PHE A 341 8.89 -9.93 4.64
N ALA A 342 8.34 -9.15 3.71
CA ALA A 342 7.59 -9.67 2.57
C ALA A 342 8.49 -10.31 1.49
N VAL A 343 9.71 -9.79 1.29
CA VAL A 343 10.64 -10.22 0.24
C VAL A 343 10.86 -11.74 0.17
N PRO A 344 11.20 -12.48 1.24
CA PRO A 344 11.44 -13.92 1.12
C PRO A 344 10.20 -14.69 0.66
N TYR A 345 9.01 -14.27 1.09
CA TYR A 345 7.75 -14.90 0.69
C TYR A 345 7.41 -14.57 -0.76
N ILE A 346 7.49 -13.30 -1.14
CA ILE A 346 7.24 -12.85 -2.51
C ILE A 346 8.27 -13.47 -3.47
N SER A 347 9.54 -13.61 -3.07
CA SER A 347 10.58 -14.25 -3.86
C SER A 347 10.31 -15.75 -4.04
N LYS A 348 9.90 -16.45 -2.98
CA LYS A 348 9.54 -17.88 -3.06
C LYS A 348 8.33 -18.10 -3.97
N THR A 349 7.41 -17.15 -3.95
CA THR A 349 6.11 -17.26 -4.59
C THR A 349 6.09 -16.80 -6.06
N PHE A 350 6.68 -15.63 -6.35
CA PHE A 350 6.65 -14.99 -7.68
C PHE A 350 8.03 -14.94 -8.34
N GLY A 351 9.08 -15.38 -7.65
CA GLY A 351 10.45 -15.32 -8.12
C GLY A 351 11.20 -14.08 -7.63
N GLN A 352 12.53 -14.16 -7.70
CA GLN A 352 13.43 -13.15 -7.17
C GLN A 352 13.32 -11.81 -7.90
N GLU A 353 13.12 -11.83 -9.22
CA GLU A 353 12.97 -10.61 -10.04
C GLU A 353 11.77 -9.78 -9.58
N THR A 354 10.67 -10.44 -9.24
CA THR A 354 9.46 -9.79 -8.72
C THR A 354 9.64 -9.22 -7.31
N ALA A 355 10.44 -9.88 -6.47
CA ALA A 355 10.69 -9.43 -5.10
C ALA A 355 11.73 -8.30 -5.01
N SER A 356 12.67 -8.23 -5.95
CA SER A 356 13.79 -7.28 -5.94
C SER A 356 13.37 -5.81 -5.76
N PRO A 357 12.33 -5.29 -6.45
CA PRO A 357 11.92 -3.91 -6.26
C PRO A 357 11.55 -3.58 -4.81
N LEU A 358 11.01 -4.54 -4.03
CA LEU A 358 10.63 -4.29 -2.64
C LEU A 358 11.85 -4.06 -1.74
N LEU A 359 13.00 -4.66 -2.06
CA LEU A 359 14.26 -4.38 -1.36
C LEU A 359 14.72 -2.94 -1.62
N ASP A 360 14.63 -2.48 -2.88
CA ASP A 360 14.99 -1.10 -3.25
C ASP A 360 14.08 -0.09 -2.54
N LEU A 361 12.78 -0.39 -2.42
CA LEU A 361 11.84 0.43 -1.66
C LEU A 361 12.20 0.47 -0.17
N ALA A 362 12.51 -0.69 0.43
CA ALA A 362 12.90 -0.77 1.84
C ALA A 362 14.17 0.04 2.11
N GLN A 363 15.20 -0.12 1.27
CA GLN A 363 16.44 0.64 1.40
C GLN A 363 16.19 2.15 1.30
N THR A 364 15.37 2.58 0.33
CA THR A 364 15.04 4.00 0.17
C THR A 364 14.30 4.55 1.39
N LEU A 365 13.38 3.78 1.97
CA LEU A 365 12.67 4.17 3.20
C LEU A 365 13.62 4.27 4.40
N LEU A 366 14.59 3.36 4.54
CA LEU A 366 15.58 3.43 5.62
C LEU A 366 16.46 4.68 5.51
N VAL A 367 16.91 5.01 4.30
CA VAL A 367 17.65 6.28 4.05
C VAL A 367 16.76 7.48 4.39
N THR A 368 15.52 7.48 3.90
CA THR A 368 14.57 8.58 4.17
C THR A 368 14.30 8.74 5.66
N ALA A 369 14.14 7.64 6.40
CA ALA A 369 13.94 7.67 7.85
C ALA A 369 15.14 8.27 8.57
N HIS A 370 16.36 7.89 8.16
CA HIS A 370 17.58 8.47 8.69
C HIS A 370 17.66 9.99 8.41
N ASP A 371 17.34 10.41 7.19
CA ASP A 371 17.33 11.83 6.82
C ASP A 371 16.35 12.64 7.69
N ILE A 372 15.16 12.10 7.99
CA ILE A 372 14.19 12.75 8.89
C ILE A 372 14.76 12.90 10.31
N ALA A 373 15.39 11.87 10.85
CA ALA A 373 15.96 11.90 12.20
C ALA A 373 17.15 12.88 12.31
N SER A 374 18.05 12.86 11.33
CA SER A 374 19.25 13.70 11.29
C SER A 374 18.94 15.19 11.31
N VAL A 375 17.80 15.62 10.72
CA VAL A 375 17.32 17.00 10.77
C VAL A 375 17.05 17.47 12.21
N VAL A 376 16.49 16.58 13.04
CA VAL A 376 16.15 16.90 14.45
C VAL A 376 17.41 16.96 15.30
N GLU A 377 18.36 16.05 15.06
CA GLU A 377 19.63 15.98 15.79
C GLU A 377 20.59 17.13 15.43
N THR A 378 20.58 17.57 14.16
CA THR A 378 21.48 18.61 13.65
C THR A 378 20.76 19.68 12.81
N PRO A 379 19.94 20.55 13.45
CA PRO A 379 19.08 21.51 12.73
C PRO A 379 19.82 22.47 11.78
N GLY A 380 21.12 22.70 12.00
CA GLY A 380 21.94 23.62 11.20
C GLY A 380 22.48 23.06 9.88
N PHE A 381 22.36 21.76 9.60
CA PHE A 381 23.04 21.12 8.46
C PHE A 381 22.22 21.09 7.16
N VAL A 382 20.89 21.33 7.23
CA VAL A 382 19.95 21.00 6.14
C VAL A 382 19.55 22.21 5.27
N LEU A 383 20.04 23.41 5.58
CA LEU A 383 19.73 24.64 4.84
C LEU A 383 20.86 25.10 3.88
N GLN A 384 21.82 24.22 3.57
CA GLN A 384 22.85 24.43 2.55
C GLN A 384 22.58 23.55 1.34
#